data_AF-A0ABD7RZW9-F1
#
_entry.id   AF-A0ABD7RZW9-F1
#
_cell.length_a   1.000
_cell.length_b   1.000
_cell.length_c   1.000
_cell.angle_alpha   90.00
_cell.angle_beta   90.00
_cell.angle_gamma   90.00
#
_symmetry.space_group_name_H-M   'P 1'
#
loop_
_entity.id
_entity.type
_entity.pdbx_description
1 polymer ?
#
loop_
_entity_poly.entity_id
_entity_poly.type
_entity_poly.pdbx_seq_one_letter_code
_entity_poly.pdbx_strand_id
1 'polypeptide(L)'
;MVSSAENAQQVRSSVRLPLRPKQRMPKLKMYAAKNGDAFLVQASSTHILIDAGYASTFNDYILDDLRQVASAGDALDLLICTHIDKDHIGGLLEFLSSNGPHGARSIIEVKEVWHNSLRSLPSTPGAPDTLSDRQLLEAVQRRGFLLPSPPGPVVNPISAKQGSSLAKLLKEQGYLWNSGDGTTCMTSGRPTHALPNGVQIQLIGPPVTRLQELRSWWLAQMRKLSYRGGATVDALVEDAYEMLCASTREPMPATVKTISSGGSKRLAELYVPDVSPTNGSSIAAVIVAEGKRLLFLGDAWAQDVAAELKRIACDMQR
;
A
#
# COMPACT_ATOMS: atom_id res chain seq x y z
N MET A 1 65.47 -49.14 38.14
CA MET A 1 64.08 -49.24 38.64
C MET A 1 64.09 -48.51 39.98
N VAL A 2 63.57 -47.29 40.13
CA VAL A 2 62.20 -46.81 39.93
C VAL A 2 62.27 -45.32 39.54
N SER A 3 61.53 -44.90 38.52
CA SER A 3 61.40 -43.49 38.10
C SER A 3 60.00 -43.00 38.46
N SER A 4 59.95 -41.87 39.15
CA SER A 4 58.75 -41.19 39.63
C SER A 4 57.96 -40.58 38.48
N ALA A 5 56.67 -40.91 38.37
CA ALA A 5 55.74 -40.26 37.44
C ALA A 5 54.93 -39.19 38.19
N GLU A 6 55.22 -37.91 37.91
CA GLU A 6 54.37 -36.79 38.31
C GLU A 6 53.17 -36.68 37.37
N ASN A 7 51.98 -36.63 37.96
CA ASN A 7 50.69 -36.60 37.29
C ASN A 7 50.26 -35.12 37.12
N ALA A 8 50.42 -34.57 35.92
CA ALA A 8 49.97 -33.22 35.61
C ALA A 8 48.47 -33.22 35.24
N GLN A 9 47.63 -32.85 36.20
CA GLN A 9 46.19 -32.69 36.01
C GLN A 9 45.90 -31.32 35.36
N GLN A 10 45.61 -31.33 34.06
CA GLN A 10 45.34 -30.13 33.27
C GLN A 10 43.90 -29.63 33.52
N VAL A 11 43.77 -28.57 34.32
CA VAL A 11 42.50 -27.84 34.51
C VAL A 11 42.17 -27.09 33.22
N ARG A 12 41.23 -27.61 32.41
CA ARG A 12 40.66 -26.87 31.28
C ARG A 12 39.56 -25.95 31.78
N SER A 13 39.87 -24.66 31.93
CA SER A 13 38.89 -23.61 32.14
C SER A 13 38.07 -23.43 30.86
N SER A 14 36.79 -23.79 30.88
CA SER A 14 35.87 -23.53 29.80
C SER A 14 35.51 -22.04 29.79
N VAL A 15 36.21 -21.26 28.95
CA VAL A 15 35.81 -19.89 28.63
C VAL A 15 34.47 -19.94 27.89
N ARG A 16 33.36 -19.62 28.57
CA ARG A 16 32.07 -19.39 27.91
C ARG A 16 32.20 -18.09 27.12
N LEU A 17 32.30 -18.22 25.80
CA LEU A 17 32.10 -17.10 24.88
C LEU A 17 30.73 -16.47 25.17
N PRO A 18 30.62 -15.13 25.23
CA PRO A 18 29.33 -14.48 25.43
C PRO A 18 28.37 -14.92 24.33
N LEU A 19 27.20 -15.41 24.73
CA LEU A 19 26.10 -15.69 23.82
C LEU A 19 25.86 -14.42 23.00
N ARG A 20 25.95 -14.51 21.66
CA ARG A 20 25.58 -13.41 20.78
C ARG A 20 24.19 -12.92 21.21
N PRO A 21 23.98 -11.60 21.43
CA PRO A 21 22.65 -11.10 21.75
C PRO A 21 21.68 -11.62 20.69
N LYS A 22 20.55 -12.21 21.12
CA LYS A 22 19.51 -12.67 20.19
C LYS A 22 19.19 -11.52 19.25
N GLN A 23 19.57 -11.67 17.99
CA GLN A 23 19.31 -10.67 16.96
C GLN A 23 17.79 -10.48 16.94
N ARG A 24 17.31 -9.27 17.25
CA ARG A 24 15.90 -8.94 17.06
C ARG A 24 15.59 -9.10 15.56
N MET A 25 14.44 -9.69 15.27
CA MET A 25 13.97 -9.84 13.89
C MET A 25 12.62 -9.16 13.75
N PRO A 26 12.40 -8.42 12.64
CA PRO A 26 11.09 -7.86 12.33
C PRO A 26 10.07 -8.98 12.29
N LYS A 27 8.90 -8.75 12.88
CA LYS A 27 7.74 -9.63 12.73
C LYS A 27 6.93 -9.13 11.56
N LEU A 28 6.56 -10.04 10.67
CA LEU A 28 5.66 -9.81 9.57
C LEU A 28 4.46 -10.72 9.74
N LYS A 29 3.26 -10.14 9.81
CA LYS A 29 2.00 -10.88 9.75
C LYS A 29 1.32 -10.56 8.42
N MET A 30 1.02 -11.59 7.64
CA MET A 30 0.20 -11.50 6.43
C MET A 30 -1.21 -11.97 6.78
N TYR A 31 -2.22 -11.16 6.46
CA TYR A 31 -3.62 -11.50 6.76
C TYR A 31 -4.28 -12.24 5.61
N ALA A 32 -5.37 -12.96 5.90
CA ALA A 32 -6.17 -13.64 4.89
C ALA A 32 -7.01 -12.62 4.09
N ALA A 33 -6.39 -11.99 3.09
CA ALA A 33 -6.96 -10.90 2.29
C ALA A 33 -7.64 -11.34 0.97
N LYS A 34 -7.85 -12.65 0.79
CA LYS A 34 -8.38 -13.26 -0.45
C LYS A 34 -7.45 -13.02 -1.64
N ASN A 35 -7.85 -12.13 -2.56
CA ASN A 35 -7.11 -11.84 -3.79
C ASN A 35 -6.22 -10.59 -3.67
N GLY A 36 -6.43 -9.75 -2.65
CA GLY A 36 -5.56 -8.61 -2.41
C GLY A 36 -4.63 -8.84 -1.23
N ASP A 37 -4.00 -7.76 -0.77
CA ASP A 37 -2.94 -7.81 0.23
C ASP A 37 -3.29 -7.09 1.54
N ALA A 38 -2.67 -7.56 2.63
CA ALA A 38 -2.69 -6.90 3.92
C ALA A 38 -1.56 -7.43 4.80
N PHE A 39 -0.71 -6.53 5.29
CA PHE A 39 0.44 -6.87 6.12
C PHE A 39 0.57 -5.96 7.34
N LEU A 40 0.85 -6.54 8.50
CA LEU A 40 1.31 -5.81 9.68
C LEU A 40 2.80 -6.12 9.93
N VAL A 41 3.63 -5.08 9.87
CA VAL A 41 5.05 -5.12 10.18
C VAL A 41 5.26 -4.56 11.58
N GLN A 42 5.97 -5.31 12.42
CA GLN A 42 6.39 -4.86 13.74
C GLN A 42 7.90 -5.02 13.88
N ALA A 43 8.61 -3.92 14.08
CA ALA A 43 10.07 -3.93 14.27
C ALA A 43 10.48 -2.78 15.19
N SER A 44 11.38 -3.02 16.16
CA SER A 44 11.84 -1.97 17.09
C SER A 44 10.70 -1.15 17.74
N SER A 45 9.60 -1.77 18.14
CA SER A 45 8.38 -1.08 18.67
C SER A 45 7.68 -0.14 17.67
N THR A 46 8.06 -0.17 16.40
CA THR A 46 7.39 0.52 15.30
C THR A 46 6.39 -0.43 14.63
N HIS A 47 5.18 0.06 14.39
CA HIS A 47 4.10 -0.71 13.75
C HIS A 47 3.68 -0.06 12.43
N ILE A 48 3.70 -0.85 11.34
CA ILE A 48 3.34 -0.38 9.99
C ILE A 48 2.29 -1.33 9.41
N LEU A 49 1.16 -0.79 8.99
CA LEU A 49 0.11 -1.54 8.29
C LEU A 49 0.20 -1.18 6.81
N ILE A 50 0.23 -2.19 5.94
CA ILE A 50 0.33 -2.04 4.49
C ILE A 50 -0.89 -2.74 3.90
N ASP A 51 -1.78 -1.94 3.28
CA ASP A 51 -3.10 -2.34 2.83
C ASP A 51 -3.94 -3.03 3.92
N ALA A 52 -5.20 -3.34 3.60
CA ALA A 52 -6.08 -4.03 4.53
C ALA A 52 -7.06 -4.96 3.84
N GLY A 53 -6.80 -5.40 2.61
CA GLY A 53 -7.70 -6.33 1.95
C GLY A 53 -9.09 -5.75 1.70
N TYR A 54 -10.10 -6.60 1.85
CA TYR A 54 -11.51 -6.22 1.90
C TYR A 54 -11.95 -5.81 3.32
N ALA A 55 -13.13 -5.20 3.45
CA ALA A 55 -13.73 -4.90 4.76
C ALA A 55 -13.79 -6.11 5.71
N SER A 56 -14.04 -7.31 5.18
CA SER A 56 -13.99 -8.56 5.96
C SER A 56 -12.59 -8.84 6.51
N THR A 57 -11.54 -8.57 5.74
CA THR A 57 -10.16 -8.77 6.19
C THR A 57 -9.86 -7.91 7.43
N PHE A 58 -10.33 -6.67 7.42
CA PHE A 58 -10.21 -5.79 8.57
C PHE A 58 -11.01 -6.32 9.78
N ASN A 59 -12.30 -6.57 9.60
CA ASN A 59 -13.19 -6.98 10.68
C ASN A 59 -12.81 -8.33 11.31
N ASP A 60 -12.41 -9.29 10.48
CA ASP A 60 -12.19 -10.68 10.92
C ASP A 60 -10.77 -10.90 11.46
N TYR A 61 -9.78 -10.07 11.07
CA TYR A 61 -8.36 -10.33 11.39
C TYR A 61 -7.57 -9.13 11.90
N ILE A 62 -7.68 -7.96 11.26
CA ILE A 62 -6.79 -6.81 11.55
C ILE A 62 -7.23 -6.07 12.82
N LEU A 63 -8.55 -5.96 13.05
CA LEU A 63 -9.11 -5.19 14.16
C LEU A 63 -8.55 -5.62 15.53
N ASP A 64 -8.49 -6.92 15.79
CA ASP A 64 -8.03 -7.45 17.08
C ASP A 64 -6.53 -7.18 17.31
N ASP A 65 -5.71 -7.29 16.27
CA ASP A 65 -4.29 -6.96 16.36
C ASP A 65 -4.06 -5.46 16.63
N LEU A 66 -4.80 -4.58 15.96
CA LEU A 66 -4.70 -3.14 16.20
C LEU A 66 -5.15 -2.77 17.62
N ARG A 67 -6.19 -3.41 18.14
CA ARG A 67 -6.60 -3.26 19.54
C ARG A 67 -5.52 -3.77 20.49
N GLN A 68 -4.83 -4.86 20.15
CA GLN A 68 -3.73 -5.36 20.95
C GLN A 68 -2.57 -4.38 21.00
N VAL A 69 -2.18 -3.80 19.85
CA VAL A 69 -1.16 -2.75 19.77
C VAL A 69 -1.56 -1.55 20.63
N ALA A 70 -2.79 -1.06 20.50
CA ALA A 70 -3.30 0.05 21.30
C ALA A 70 -3.30 -0.27 22.81
N SER A 71 -3.69 -1.49 23.20
CA SER A 71 -3.71 -1.91 24.61
C SER A 71 -2.32 -1.99 25.24
N ALA A 72 -1.28 -2.16 24.42
CA ALA A 72 0.12 -2.10 24.86
C ALA A 72 0.64 -0.66 25.03
N GLY A 73 -0.18 0.35 24.72
CA GLY A 73 0.20 1.76 24.74
C GLY A 73 0.96 2.20 23.48
N ASP A 74 1.02 1.34 22.46
CA ASP A 74 1.64 1.64 21.17
C ASP A 74 0.61 2.24 20.20
N ALA A 75 1.10 2.75 19.07
CA ALA A 75 0.31 3.32 17.99
C ALA A 75 0.73 2.71 16.65
N LEU A 76 -0.07 2.95 15.62
CA LEU A 76 0.34 2.68 14.25
C LEU A 76 1.20 3.86 13.76
N ASP A 77 2.49 3.62 13.55
CA ASP A 77 3.42 4.66 13.11
C ASP A 77 3.20 5.05 11.66
N LEU A 78 2.82 4.09 10.82
CA LEU A 78 2.52 4.35 9.42
C LEU A 78 1.46 3.39 8.89
N LEU A 79 0.51 3.96 8.16
CA LEU A 79 -0.43 3.22 7.31
C LEU A 79 -0.07 3.48 5.85
N ILE A 80 0.15 2.44 5.05
CA ILE A 80 0.41 2.57 3.61
C ILE A 80 -0.77 1.97 2.84
N CYS A 81 -1.44 2.78 2.03
CA CYS A 81 -2.34 2.33 0.98
C CYS A 81 -1.53 2.27 -0.32
N THR A 82 -1.28 1.08 -0.83
CA THR A 82 -0.41 0.92 -2.01
C THR A 82 -1.07 1.49 -3.25
N HIS A 83 -2.34 1.16 -3.48
CA HIS A 83 -3.17 1.65 -4.58
C HIS A 83 -4.66 1.52 -4.20
N ILE A 84 -5.56 1.82 -5.15
CA ILE A 84 -7.00 2.03 -4.90
C ILE A 84 -7.89 0.87 -5.33
N ASP A 85 -7.29 -0.27 -5.65
CA ASP A 85 -8.07 -1.45 -5.99
C ASP A 85 -8.82 -1.95 -4.77
N LYS A 86 -10.03 -2.44 -5.03
CA LYS A 86 -11.02 -2.72 -4.00
C LYS A 86 -10.55 -3.76 -2.99
N ASP A 87 -9.74 -4.71 -3.44
CA ASP A 87 -9.17 -5.78 -2.64
C ASP A 87 -7.94 -5.37 -1.83
N HIS A 88 -7.50 -4.12 -1.92
CA HIS A 88 -6.46 -3.53 -1.05
C HIS A 88 -7.05 -2.46 -0.13
N ILE A 89 -7.88 -1.57 -0.67
CA ILE A 89 -8.41 -0.39 0.04
C ILE A 89 -9.67 -0.67 0.88
N GLY A 90 -10.40 -1.76 0.58
CA GLY A 90 -11.71 -2.02 1.18
C GLY A 90 -11.67 -2.13 2.71
N GLY A 91 -10.63 -2.79 3.26
CA GLY A 91 -10.40 -2.86 4.70
C GLY A 91 -9.93 -1.54 5.30
N LEU A 92 -9.25 -0.69 4.54
CA LEU A 92 -8.80 0.62 5.01
C LEU A 92 -9.99 1.58 5.19
N LEU A 93 -10.93 1.55 4.26
CA LEU A 93 -12.18 2.33 4.36
C LEU A 93 -12.96 1.93 5.62
N GLU A 94 -13.13 0.62 5.86
CA GLU A 94 -13.81 0.11 7.06
C GLU A 94 -13.05 0.47 8.34
N PHE A 95 -11.71 0.31 8.33
CA PHE A 95 -10.85 0.65 9.46
C PHE A 95 -10.96 2.13 9.82
N LEU A 96 -10.69 3.03 8.88
CA LEU A 96 -10.65 4.47 9.14
C LEU A 96 -12.06 4.97 9.48
N SER A 97 -13.10 4.51 8.80
CA SER A 97 -14.49 4.84 9.17
C SER A 97 -14.81 4.45 10.62
N SER A 98 -14.35 3.27 11.07
CA SER A 98 -14.61 2.77 12.43
C SER A 98 -13.69 3.38 13.48
N ASN A 99 -12.52 3.86 13.08
CA ASN A 99 -11.54 4.44 14.00
C ASN A 99 -11.93 5.85 14.43
N GLY A 100 -12.70 6.60 13.62
CA GLY A 100 -13.24 7.92 14.01
C GLY A 100 -12.16 9.02 13.99
N PRO A 101 -12.49 10.28 14.33
CA PRO A 101 -11.64 11.45 14.09
C PRO A 101 -10.45 11.59 15.06
N HIS A 102 -9.48 12.43 14.68
CA HIS A 102 -8.33 12.78 15.52
C HIS A 102 -8.75 13.28 16.92
N GLY A 103 -8.07 12.81 17.96
CA GLY A 103 -8.39 13.12 19.36
C GLY A 103 -9.54 12.29 19.96
N ALA A 104 -10.22 11.47 19.15
CA ALA A 104 -11.30 10.58 19.59
C ALA A 104 -11.24 9.22 18.88
N ARG A 105 -10.01 8.71 18.62
CA ARG A 105 -9.81 7.42 17.95
C ARG A 105 -10.39 6.28 18.79
N SER A 106 -11.25 5.47 18.17
CA SER A 106 -11.96 4.37 18.84
C SER A 106 -11.18 3.05 18.84
N ILE A 107 -10.16 2.91 17.97
CA ILE A 107 -9.40 1.67 17.81
C ILE A 107 -7.93 1.89 18.17
N ILE A 108 -7.24 2.76 17.44
CA ILE A 108 -5.80 3.00 17.61
C ILE A 108 -5.41 4.37 17.03
N GLU A 109 -4.43 5.02 17.65
CA GLU A 109 -3.78 6.20 17.06
C GLU A 109 -2.98 5.83 15.81
N VAL A 110 -3.12 6.62 14.75
CA VAL A 110 -2.37 6.48 13.49
C VAL A 110 -1.58 7.75 13.27
N LYS A 111 -0.25 7.66 13.28
CA LYS A 111 0.63 8.83 13.21
C LYS A 111 0.71 9.41 11.82
N GLU A 112 0.76 8.57 10.79
CA GLU A 112 0.80 9.01 9.39
C GLU A 112 0.13 7.99 8.47
N VAL A 113 -0.47 8.48 7.38
CA VAL A 113 -1.01 7.68 6.28
C VAL A 113 -0.33 8.08 4.98
N TRP A 114 0.11 7.10 4.20
CA TRP A 114 0.59 7.27 2.83
C TRP A 114 -0.44 6.73 1.85
N HIS A 115 -0.88 7.60 0.95
CA HIS A 115 -1.83 7.28 -0.11
C HIS A 115 -1.71 8.31 -1.24
N ASN A 116 -1.52 7.87 -2.48
CA ASN A 116 -1.55 8.78 -3.64
C ASN A 116 -2.99 8.89 -4.17
N SER A 117 -3.64 10.02 -3.90
CA SER A 117 -4.94 10.34 -4.51
C SER A 117 -4.78 11.43 -5.59
N LEU A 118 -5.88 11.88 -6.19
CA LEU A 118 -5.88 12.92 -7.22
C LEU A 118 -5.08 14.17 -6.82
N ARG A 119 -5.15 14.59 -5.55
CA ARG A 119 -4.42 15.77 -5.06
C ARG A 119 -2.91 15.56 -4.94
N SER A 120 -2.49 14.30 -4.83
CA SER A 120 -1.08 13.89 -4.81
C SER A 120 -0.52 13.80 -6.24
N LEU A 121 -1.37 13.77 -7.27
CA LEU A 121 -0.91 13.65 -8.65
C LEU A 121 -0.46 15.00 -9.18
N PRO A 122 0.75 15.10 -9.78
CA PRO A 122 1.21 16.34 -10.42
C PRO A 122 0.17 16.83 -11.43
N SER A 123 -0.21 18.09 -11.30
CA SER A 123 -1.27 18.71 -12.10
C SER A 123 -0.72 19.83 -12.97
N THR A 124 -1.24 19.94 -14.19
CA THR A 124 -1.16 21.16 -14.98
C THR A 124 -2.47 21.94 -14.82
N PRO A 125 -2.42 23.29 -14.70
CA PRO A 125 -3.64 24.09 -14.67
C PRO A 125 -4.51 23.81 -15.90
N GLY A 126 -5.77 23.47 -15.70
CA GLY A 126 -6.75 23.28 -16.76
C GLY A 126 -7.92 24.25 -16.65
N ALA A 127 -8.85 24.18 -17.60
CA ALA A 127 -10.06 24.99 -17.59
C ALA A 127 -10.91 24.69 -16.35
N PRO A 128 -11.63 25.66 -15.78
CA PRO A 128 -12.57 25.41 -14.69
C PRO A 128 -13.70 24.48 -15.15
N ASP A 129 -14.28 23.74 -14.20
CA ASP A 129 -15.43 22.88 -14.46
C ASP A 129 -16.67 23.70 -14.83
N THR A 130 -17.35 23.29 -15.90
CA THR A 130 -18.68 23.79 -16.25
C THR A 130 -19.77 23.18 -15.36
N LEU A 131 -21.00 23.73 -15.38
CA LEU A 131 -22.13 23.11 -14.67
C LEU A 131 -22.39 21.66 -15.11
N SER A 132 -22.31 21.39 -16.40
CA SER A 132 -22.41 20.03 -16.97
C SER A 132 -21.30 19.10 -16.46
N ASP A 133 -20.08 19.63 -16.29
CA ASP A 133 -18.97 18.85 -15.74
C ASP A 133 -19.24 18.47 -14.29
N ARG A 134 -19.76 19.39 -13.47
CA ARG A 134 -20.09 19.09 -12.08
C ARG A 134 -21.22 18.06 -11.97
N GLN A 135 -22.25 18.18 -12.78
CA GLN A 135 -23.34 17.19 -12.85
C GLN A 135 -22.84 15.80 -13.25
N LEU A 136 -21.87 15.74 -14.17
CA LEU A 136 -21.22 14.48 -14.56
C LEU A 136 -20.40 13.90 -13.40
N LEU A 137 -19.60 14.71 -12.71
CA LEU A 137 -18.83 14.27 -11.55
C LEU A 137 -19.75 13.74 -10.44
N GLU A 138 -20.86 14.42 -10.15
CA GLU A 138 -21.89 13.94 -9.22
C GLU A 138 -22.54 12.65 -9.70
N ALA A 139 -22.68 12.45 -11.02
CA ALA A 139 -23.18 11.20 -11.56
C ALA A 139 -22.16 10.07 -11.40
N VAL A 140 -20.86 10.34 -11.58
CA VAL A 140 -19.78 9.36 -11.32
C VAL A 140 -19.76 8.98 -9.83
N GLN A 141 -19.78 9.97 -8.94
CA GLN A 141 -19.83 9.77 -7.49
C GLN A 141 -21.07 8.99 -7.06
N ARG A 142 -22.28 9.40 -7.49
CA ARG A 142 -23.54 8.73 -7.11
C ARG A 142 -23.68 7.35 -7.70
N ARG A 143 -23.21 7.14 -8.93
CA ARG A 143 -23.39 5.86 -9.60
C ARG A 143 -22.69 4.78 -8.82
N GLY A 144 -21.44 4.98 -8.40
CA GLY A 144 -20.61 3.97 -7.72
C GLY A 144 -20.40 2.66 -8.51
N PHE A 145 -21.26 2.36 -9.49
CA PHE A 145 -21.37 1.17 -10.30
C PHE A 145 -22.64 1.27 -11.19
N LEU A 146 -22.58 1.81 -12.42
CA LEU A 146 -23.49 1.43 -13.52
C LEU A 146 -22.82 1.76 -14.86
N LEU A 147 -21.94 0.86 -15.30
CA LEU A 147 -21.72 0.63 -16.73
C LEU A 147 -22.58 -0.58 -17.14
N PRO A 148 -23.22 -0.57 -18.33
CA PRO A 148 -24.07 -1.67 -18.76
C PRO A 148 -23.27 -2.98 -18.75
N SER A 149 -23.70 -3.95 -17.94
CA SER A 149 -23.21 -5.33 -18.00
C SER A 149 -24.33 -6.24 -18.51
N PRO A 150 -24.02 -7.29 -19.28
CA PRO A 150 -25.00 -8.28 -19.75
C PRO A 150 -25.58 -9.07 -18.57
N PRO A 151 -26.75 -9.71 -18.74
CA PRO A 151 -27.52 -10.29 -17.64
C PRO A 151 -26.79 -11.47 -17.01
N GLY A 152 -26.49 -11.37 -15.71
CA GLY A 152 -25.91 -12.43 -14.89
C GLY A 152 -26.25 -12.23 -13.40
N PRO A 153 -26.29 -13.29 -12.59
CA PRO A 153 -26.85 -13.25 -11.25
C PRO A 153 -25.99 -12.43 -10.29
N VAL A 154 -26.67 -11.58 -9.53
CA VAL A 154 -26.14 -10.56 -8.64
C VAL A 154 -25.49 -11.20 -7.41
N VAL A 155 -24.19 -10.95 -7.19
CA VAL A 155 -23.49 -11.32 -5.96
C VAL A 155 -23.44 -10.11 -5.04
N ASN A 156 -24.01 -10.29 -3.85
CA ASN A 156 -24.04 -9.50 -2.62
C ASN A 156 -23.59 -8.02 -2.68
N PRO A 157 -24.45 -7.07 -2.23
CA PRO A 157 -24.09 -5.67 -2.12
C PRO A 157 -22.98 -5.51 -1.09
N ILE A 158 -21.87 -4.92 -1.51
CA ILE A 158 -20.71 -4.61 -0.69
C ILE A 158 -21.17 -3.64 0.40
N SER A 159 -21.20 -4.11 1.64
CA SER A 159 -21.57 -3.34 2.83
C SER A 159 -20.47 -2.35 3.26
N ALA A 160 -19.93 -1.56 2.34
CA ALA A 160 -19.42 -0.25 2.71
C ALA A 160 -20.63 0.69 2.62
N LYS A 161 -21.17 1.11 3.76
CA LYS A 161 -22.33 2.02 3.83
C LYS A 161 -22.05 3.29 3.00
N GLN A 162 -22.49 3.30 1.75
CA GLN A 162 -22.55 4.43 0.81
C GLN A 162 -21.33 5.40 0.79
N GLY A 163 -20.38 5.17 -0.12
CA GLY A 163 -19.90 6.24 -1.02
C GLY A 163 -18.81 7.23 -0.56
N SER A 164 -17.97 6.93 0.44
CA SER A 164 -16.82 7.79 0.77
C SER A 164 -15.50 7.26 0.19
N SER A 165 -14.74 8.14 -0.47
CA SER A 165 -13.36 7.88 -0.89
C SER A 165 -12.41 7.85 0.31
N LEU A 166 -11.24 7.24 0.15
CA LEU A 166 -10.20 7.26 1.16
C LEU A 166 -9.69 8.69 1.40
N ALA A 167 -9.45 9.45 0.33
CA ALA A 167 -9.06 10.86 0.43
C ALA A 167 -10.04 11.69 1.28
N LYS A 168 -11.35 11.49 1.09
CA LYS A 168 -12.39 12.17 1.88
C LYS A 168 -12.33 11.76 3.35
N LEU A 169 -12.27 10.46 3.64
CA LEU A 169 -12.17 9.97 5.02
C LEU A 169 -10.93 10.51 5.73
N LEU A 170 -9.77 10.49 5.07
CA LEU A 170 -8.52 10.99 5.65
C LEU A 170 -8.64 12.47 6.05
N LYS A 171 -9.26 13.28 5.18
CA LYS A 171 -9.48 14.71 5.42
C LYS A 171 -10.51 14.98 6.51
N GLU A 172 -11.70 14.39 6.40
CA GLU A 172 -12.80 14.63 7.34
C GLU A 172 -12.48 14.14 8.75
N GLN A 173 -11.67 13.09 8.87
CA GLN A 173 -11.26 12.54 10.17
C GLN A 173 -9.90 13.06 10.66
N GLY A 174 -9.29 14.02 9.97
CA GLY A 174 -8.06 14.68 10.40
C GLY A 174 -6.86 13.75 10.54
N TYR A 175 -6.65 12.83 9.60
CA TYR A 175 -5.42 12.04 9.55
C TYR A 175 -4.27 12.86 8.97
N LEU A 176 -3.06 12.71 9.53
CA LEU A 176 -1.84 13.22 8.89
C LEU A 176 -1.57 12.39 7.64
N TRP A 177 -1.71 13.01 6.47
CA TRP A 177 -1.70 12.30 5.20
C TRP A 177 -0.57 12.82 4.32
N ASN A 178 0.34 11.94 3.91
CA ASN A 178 1.50 12.27 3.08
C ASN A 178 2.33 13.41 3.71
N SER A 179 2.58 13.31 5.02
CA SER A 179 3.24 14.33 5.84
C SER A 179 2.51 15.69 5.92
N GLY A 180 1.23 15.75 5.56
CA GLY A 180 0.41 16.95 5.57
C GLY A 180 -1.06 16.65 5.25
N ASP A 181 -1.58 17.23 4.17
CA ASP A 181 -2.97 17.15 3.75
C ASP A 181 -3.20 16.28 2.50
N GLY A 182 -2.22 15.43 2.14
CA GLY A 182 -2.26 14.57 0.96
C GLY A 182 -1.68 15.15 -0.32
N THR A 183 -1.34 16.43 -0.37
CA THR A 183 -0.81 17.07 -1.60
C THR A 183 0.59 16.58 -2.00
N THR A 184 1.37 16.09 -1.05
CA THR A 184 2.71 15.55 -1.33
C THR A 184 2.63 14.20 -2.04
N CYS A 185 3.36 14.05 -3.15
CA CYS A 185 3.43 12.79 -3.91
C CYS A 185 4.30 11.75 -3.17
N MET A 186 3.81 10.53 -2.95
CA MET A 186 4.65 9.39 -2.56
C MET A 186 5.24 8.76 -3.82
N THR A 187 6.56 8.90 -4.00
CA THR A 187 7.27 8.44 -5.22
C THR A 187 8.69 7.98 -4.90
N SER A 188 9.29 7.16 -5.77
CA SER A 188 10.64 6.62 -5.63
C SER A 188 11.75 7.68 -5.49
N GLY A 189 11.53 8.91 -5.96
CA GLY A 189 12.49 10.00 -5.87
C GLY A 189 12.61 10.66 -4.49
N ARG A 190 11.85 10.20 -3.49
CA ARG A 190 11.86 10.79 -2.14
C ARG A 190 13.06 10.32 -1.32
N PRO A 191 13.57 11.15 -0.40
CA PRO A 191 14.56 10.70 0.57
C PRO A 191 13.97 9.61 1.47
N THR A 192 14.84 8.76 2.00
CA THR A 192 14.48 7.76 3.00
C THR A 192 13.75 8.41 4.18
N HIS A 193 12.57 7.89 4.50
CA HIS A 193 11.76 8.34 5.62
C HIS A 193 12.18 7.58 6.88
N ALA A 194 12.51 8.32 7.95
CA ALA A 194 12.90 7.73 9.23
C ALA A 194 11.67 7.65 10.15
N LEU A 195 11.36 6.45 10.60
CA LEU A 195 10.40 6.18 11.67
C LEU A 195 11.12 6.02 13.02
N PRO A 196 10.39 5.99 14.14
CA PRO A 196 10.99 5.76 15.45
C PRO A 196 11.89 4.51 15.51
N ASN A 197 12.82 4.53 16.48
CA ASN A 197 13.65 3.38 16.85
C ASN A 197 14.50 2.79 15.71
N GLY A 198 14.91 3.65 14.76
CA GLY A 198 15.85 3.29 13.69
C GLY A 198 15.22 2.52 12.53
N VAL A 199 13.89 2.47 12.44
CA VAL A 199 13.20 1.93 11.25
C VAL A 199 13.26 2.97 10.14
N GLN A 200 13.64 2.54 8.94
CA GLN A 200 13.75 3.39 7.76
C GLN A 200 12.88 2.85 6.64
N ILE A 201 12.27 3.74 5.86
CA ILE A 201 11.44 3.37 4.71
C ILE A 201 11.96 4.12 3.49
N GLN A 202 12.34 3.38 2.47
CA GLN A 202 12.71 3.90 1.17
C GLN A 202 11.59 3.60 0.18
N LEU A 203 10.99 4.62 -0.40
CA LEU A 203 10.07 4.44 -1.52
C LEU A 203 10.88 4.05 -2.76
N ILE A 204 10.41 3.02 -3.46
CA ILE A 204 11.00 2.54 -4.73
C ILE A 204 10.00 2.59 -5.89
N GLY A 205 8.75 2.95 -5.61
CA GLY A 205 7.72 3.17 -6.61
C GLY A 205 6.53 3.94 -6.02
N PRO A 206 5.69 4.54 -6.88
CA PRO A 206 5.90 4.67 -8.32
C PRO A 206 6.89 5.82 -8.65
N PRO A 207 7.52 5.87 -9.84
CA PRO A 207 8.14 7.10 -10.30
C PRO A 207 7.08 8.15 -10.63
N VAL A 208 7.44 9.44 -10.54
CA VAL A 208 6.50 10.56 -10.74
C VAL A 208 5.80 10.53 -12.11
N THR A 209 6.45 9.96 -13.13
CA THR A 209 5.90 9.79 -14.48
C THR A 209 4.66 8.88 -14.48
N ARG A 210 4.61 7.83 -13.67
CA ARG A 210 3.42 6.97 -13.55
C ARG A 210 2.25 7.71 -12.91
N LEU A 211 2.51 8.59 -11.94
CA LEU A 211 1.47 9.44 -11.34
C LEU A 211 0.90 10.45 -12.35
N GLN A 212 1.74 11.00 -13.22
CA GLN A 212 1.31 11.88 -14.32
C GLN A 212 0.48 11.11 -15.37
N GLU A 213 0.89 9.89 -15.70
CA GLU A 213 0.16 9.00 -16.61
C GLU A 213 -1.19 8.59 -16.03
N LEU A 214 -1.27 8.27 -14.73
CA LEU A 214 -2.54 7.99 -14.06
C LEU A 214 -3.51 9.18 -14.13
N ARG A 215 -3.02 10.40 -13.85
CA ARG A 215 -3.84 11.61 -13.98
C ARG A 215 -4.32 11.81 -15.42
N SER A 216 -3.44 11.63 -16.39
CA SER A 216 -3.74 11.77 -17.82
C SER A 216 -4.74 10.73 -18.29
N TRP A 217 -4.58 9.49 -17.85
CA TRP A 217 -5.51 8.40 -18.10
C TRP A 217 -6.90 8.69 -17.51
N TRP A 218 -6.96 9.14 -16.26
CA TRP A 218 -8.23 9.45 -15.61
C TRP A 218 -8.96 10.59 -16.32
N LEU A 219 -8.24 11.66 -16.68
CA LEU A 219 -8.79 12.73 -17.52
C LEU A 219 -9.30 12.17 -18.85
N ALA A 220 -8.54 11.31 -19.53
CA ALA A 220 -8.98 10.69 -20.78
C ALA A 220 -10.24 9.84 -20.61
N GLN A 221 -10.41 9.12 -19.49
CA GLN A 221 -11.67 8.41 -19.19
C GLN A 221 -12.83 9.39 -18.99
N MET A 222 -12.63 10.47 -18.22
CA MET A 222 -13.65 11.50 -18.02
C MET A 222 -14.03 12.20 -19.33
N ARG A 223 -13.07 12.40 -20.25
CA ARG A 223 -13.32 12.99 -21.57
C ARG A 223 -14.24 12.14 -22.44
N LYS A 224 -14.17 10.80 -22.33
CA LYS A 224 -15.13 9.89 -22.98
C LYS A 224 -16.56 10.09 -22.48
N LEU A 225 -16.71 10.61 -21.26
CA LEU A 225 -17.99 10.97 -20.66
C LEU A 225 -18.37 12.44 -20.90
N SER A 226 -17.68 13.13 -21.83
CA SER A 226 -17.87 14.54 -22.18
C SER A 226 -17.42 15.56 -21.12
N TYR A 227 -16.62 15.16 -20.13
CA TYR A 227 -16.00 16.09 -19.17
C TYR A 227 -15.04 17.06 -19.89
N ARG A 228 -15.17 18.36 -19.62
CA ARG A 228 -14.37 19.42 -20.24
C ARG A 228 -13.38 20.12 -19.31
N GLY A 229 -13.56 19.97 -17.99
CA GLY A 229 -12.76 20.63 -16.96
C GLY A 229 -11.33 20.09 -16.78
N GLY A 230 -10.54 20.84 -16.02
CA GLY A 230 -9.13 20.60 -15.72
C GLY A 230 -8.88 19.74 -14.47
N ALA A 231 -9.95 19.31 -13.81
CA ALA A 231 -9.92 18.59 -12.55
C ALA A 231 -9.17 19.35 -11.45
N THR A 232 -9.60 20.59 -11.25
CA THR A 232 -9.27 21.37 -10.06
C THR A 232 -9.66 20.55 -8.84
N VAL A 233 -8.73 20.39 -7.90
CA VAL A 233 -8.92 19.52 -6.74
C VAL A 233 -9.97 20.12 -5.81
N ASP A 234 -11.07 19.40 -5.64
CA ASP A 234 -12.03 19.55 -4.56
C ASP A 234 -12.66 18.19 -4.23
N ALA A 235 -13.46 18.16 -3.16
CA ALA A 235 -14.02 16.91 -2.64
C ALA A 235 -14.82 16.11 -3.69
N LEU A 236 -15.54 16.79 -4.59
CA LEU A 236 -16.34 16.11 -5.61
C LEU A 236 -15.44 15.46 -6.68
N VAL A 237 -14.42 16.20 -7.14
CA VAL A 237 -13.49 15.69 -8.16
C VAL A 237 -12.64 14.55 -7.62
N GLU A 238 -12.20 14.65 -6.36
CA GLU A 238 -11.42 13.60 -5.69
C GLU A 238 -12.23 12.33 -5.47
N ASP A 239 -13.49 12.45 -5.03
CA ASP A 239 -14.38 11.30 -4.90
C ASP A 239 -14.61 10.65 -6.28
N ALA A 240 -14.96 11.44 -7.31
CA ALA A 240 -15.15 10.92 -8.66
C ALA A 240 -13.88 10.24 -9.21
N TYR A 241 -12.70 10.73 -8.83
CA TYR A 241 -11.43 10.10 -9.16
C TYR A 241 -11.29 8.70 -8.58
N GLU A 242 -11.38 8.56 -7.25
CA GLU A 242 -11.21 7.25 -6.62
C GLU A 242 -12.30 6.28 -7.07
N MET A 243 -13.54 6.75 -7.24
CA MET A 243 -14.64 5.91 -7.75
C MET A 243 -14.37 5.41 -9.17
N LEU A 244 -13.87 6.26 -10.07
CA LEU A 244 -13.58 5.84 -11.44
C LEU A 244 -12.44 4.82 -11.47
N CYS A 245 -11.37 5.07 -10.74
CA CYS A 245 -10.24 4.16 -10.67
C CYS A 245 -10.63 2.79 -10.09
N ALA A 246 -11.31 2.75 -8.94
CA ALA A 246 -11.75 1.51 -8.30
C ALA A 246 -12.79 0.72 -9.15
N SER A 247 -13.49 1.39 -10.07
CA SER A 247 -14.46 0.76 -10.98
C SER A 247 -13.87 0.29 -12.31
N THR A 248 -12.64 0.71 -12.63
CA THR A 248 -12.00 0.33 -13.88
C THR A 248 -11.66 -1.15 -13.83
N ARG A 249 -12.20 -1.90 -14.79
CA ARG A 249 -11.86 -3.31 -14.92
C ARG A 249 -10.45 -3.44 -15.48
N GLU A 250 -9.58 -4.05 -14.68
CA GLU A 250 -8.33 -4.63 -15.15
C GLU A 250 -8.59 -5.50 -16.40
N PRO A 251 -7.83 -5.34 -17.49
CA PRO A 251 -7.88 -6.29 -18.59
C PRO A 251 -7.39 -7.65 -18.08
N MET A 252 -8.33 -8.55 -17.76
CA MET A 252 -7.97 -9.93 -17.41
C MET A 252 -7.13 -10.54 -18.54
N PRO A 253 -5.97 -11.14 -18.25
CA PRO A 253 -5.28 -11.98 -19.22
C PRO A 253 -6.27 -13.04 -19.71
N ALA A 254 -6.47 -13.08 -21.02
CA ALA A 254 -7.33 -14.08 -21.62
C ALA A 254 -6.82 -15.48 -21.23
N THR A 255 -7.67 -16.24 -20.55
CA THR A 255 -7.50 -17.64 -20.11
C THR A 255 -6.50 -17.90 -18.97
N VAL A 256 -7.04 -18.31 -17.81
CA VAL A 256 -6.34 -19.16 -16.84
C VAL A 256 -5.96 -20.46 -17.57
N LYS A 257 -4.72 -20.55 -18.05
CA LYS A 257 -4.20 -21.80 -18.61
C LYS A 257 -3.66 -22.66 -17.49
N THR A 258 -4.18 -23.88 -17.38
CA THR A 258 -3.63 -24.93 -16.52
C THR A 258 -2.14 -25.10 -16.80
N ILE A 259 -1.29 -24.73 -15.85
CA ILE A 259 0.17 -24.77 -15.97
C ILE A 259 0.72 -26.21 -15.86
N SER A 260 -0.12 -27.18 -15.48
CA SER A 260 0.30 -28.55 -15.20
C SER A 260 0.41 -29.45 -16.44
N SER A 261 0.05 -28.99 -17.64
CA SER A 261 -0.13 -29.90 -18.80
C SER A 261 0.62 -29.53 -20.09
N GLY A 262 1.78 -28.87 -20.03
CA GLY A 262 2.62 -28.79 -21.24
C GLY A 262 3.93 -28.02 -21.10
N GLY A 263 5.05 -28.75 -21.22
CA GLY A 263 6.41 -28.24 -21.48
C GLY A 263 7.00 -27.28 -20.44
N SER A 264 8.25 -27.50 -20.01
CA SER A 264 8.97 -26.53 -19.18
C SER A 264 9.22 -25.24 -19.98
N LYS A 265 8.30 -24.28 -19.89
CA LYS A 265 8.48 -22.92 -20.40
C LYS A 265 9.31 -22.11 -19.41
N ARG A 266 10.15 -21.20 -19.93
CA ARG A 266 10.88 -20.26 -19.06
C ARG A 266 9.92 -19.20 -18.54
N LEU A 267 10.13 -18.69 -17.32
CA LEU A 267 9.29 -17.62 -16.77
C LEU A 267 9.23 -16.39 -17.68
N ALA A 268 10.35 -16.06 -18.35
CA ALA A 268 10.43 -14.98 -19.32
C ALA A 268 9.51 -15.18 -20.56
N GLU A 269 9.16 -16.43 -20.90
CA GLU A 269 8.25 -16.77 -22.00
C GLU A 269 6.78 -16.72 -21.57
N LEU A 270 6.51 -16.67 -20.26
CA LEU A 270 5.16 -16.62 -19.66
C LEU A 270 4.81 -15.22 -19.13
N TYR A 271 5.81 -14.39 -18.88
CA TYR A 271 5.61 -13.05 -18.32
C TYR A 271 4.87 -12.15 -19.29
N VAL A 272 3.74 -11.61 -18.83
CA VAL A 272 2.99 -10.56 -19.50
C VAL A 272 3.07 -9.33 -18.61
N PRO A 273 3.61 -8.20 -19.10
CA PRO A 273 3.62 -6.95 -18.36
C PRO A 273 2.22 -6.52 -17.92
N ASP A 274 2.13 -6.04 -16.70
CA ASP A 274 1.00 -5.22 -16.28
C ASP A 274 0.98 -3.92 -17.11
N VAL A 275 -0.21 -3.47 -17.49
CA VAL A 275 -0.46 -2.27 -18.29
C VAL A 275 -1.48 -1.34 -17.64
N SER A 276 -1.95 -1.68 -16.44
CA SER A 276 -2.91 -0.91 -15.68
C SER A 276 -2.28 0.34 -15.09
N PRO A 277 -2.83 1.53 -15.36
CA PRO A 277 -2.35 2.77 -14.76
C PRO A 277 -2.52 2.83 -13.24
N THR A 278 -3.55 2.17 -12.67
CA THR A 278 -3.75 2.13 -11.21
C THR A 278 -2.64 1.32 -10.56
N ASN A 279 -2.35 0.13 -11.08
CA ASN A 279 -1.26 -0.73 -10.60
C ASN A 279 0.11 -0.09 -10.79
N GLY A 280 0.34 0.56 -11.93
CA GLY A 280 1.56 1.32 -12.21
C GLY A 280 1.82 2.49 -11.26
N SER A 281 0.79 2.94 -10.53
CA SER A 281 0.88 3.99 -9.51
C SER A 281 1.08 3.47 -8.08
N SER A 282 1.21 2.16 -7.90
CA SER A 282 1.34 1.54 -6.58
C SER A 282 2.55 2.04 -5.81
N ILE A 283 2.33 2.41 -4.55
CA ILE A 283 3.40 2.71 -3.60
C ILE A 283 4.14 1.39 -3.30
N ALA A 284 5.39 1.33 -3.73
CA ALA A 284 6.31 0.24 -3.43
C ALA A 284 7.42 0.75 -2.51
N ALA A 285 7.80 -0.04 -1.51
CA ALA A 285 8.73 0.40 -0.47
C ALA A 285 9.67 -0.71 0.00
N VAL A 286 10.86 -0.31 0.42
CA VAL A 286 11.81 -1.12 1.19
C VAL A 286 11.80 -0.62 2.63
N ILE A 287 11.43 -1.49 3.57
CA ILE A 287 11.51 -1.22 5.00
C ILE A 287 12.81 -1.83 5.53
N VAL A 288 13.67 -0.98 6.08
CA VAL A 288 14.94 -1.37 6.70
C VAL A 288 14.78 -1.30 8.22
N ALA A 289 14.87 -2.44 8.88
CA ALA A 289 14.75 -2.54 10.33
C ALA A 289 15.55 -3.72 10.85
N GLU A 290 16.20 -3.55 12.02
CA GLU A 290 16.90 -4.63 12.73
C GLU A 290 17.92 -5.41 11.85
N GLY A 291 18.59 -4.70 10.94
CA GLY A 291 19.55 -5.29 10.00
C GLY A 291 18.93 -6.13 8.88
N LYS A 292 17.61 -6.07 8.70
CA LYS A 292 16.85 -6.71 7.62
C LYS A 292 16.28 -5.67 6.66
N ARG A 293 16.00 -6.11 5.43
CA ARG A 293 15.31 -5.34 4.40
C ARG A 293 14.08 -6.13 3.97
N LEU A 294 12.90 -5.53 4.11
CA LEU A 294 11.62 -6.10 3.72
C LEU A 294 11.14 -5.34 2.49
N LEU A 295 10.87 -6.06 1.41
CA LEU A 295 10.45 -5.48 0.13
C LEU A 295 8.93 -5.67 -0.02
N PHE A 296 8.20 -4.57 -0.17
CA PHE A 296 6.76 -4.56 -0.43
C PHE A 296 6.52 -3.86 -1.77
N LEU A 297 5.90 -4.57 -2.70
CA LEU A 297 5.75 -4.11 -4.08
C LEU A 297 4.33 -3.65 -4.41
N GLY A 298 3.33 -4.09 -3.64
CA GLY A 298 1.93 -4.03 -4.08
C GLY A 298 1.83 -4.57 -5.50
N ASP A 299 1.05 -3.87 -6.32
CA ASP A 299 0.86 -4.21 -7.73
C ASP A 299 1.73 -3.35 -8.66
N ALA A 300 2.84 -2.81 -8.15
CA ALA A 300 3.73 -1.95 -8.93
C ALA A 300 4.27 -2.68 -10.17
N TRP A 301 4.38 -1.95 -11.28
CA TRP A 301 4.93 -2.49 -12.52
C TRP A 301 6.35 -3.01 -12.31
N ALA A 302 6.57 -4.29 -12.64
CA ALA A 302 7.84 -4.96 -12.37
C ALA A 302 9.03 -4.30 -13.06
N GLN A 303 8.82 -3.64 -14.22
CA GLN A 303 9.85 -2.91 -14.95
C GLN A 303 10.36 -1.71 -14.15
N ASP A 304 9.45 -0.95 -13.53
CA ASP A 304 9.79 0.25 -12.76
C ASP A 304 10.51 -0.16 -11.47
N VAL A 305 10.01 -1.18 -10.78
CA VAL A 305 10.66 -1.77 -9.59
C VAL A 305 12.06 -2.29 -9.94
N ALA A 306 12.21 -3.06 -11.03
CA ALA A 306 13.49 -3.63 -11.42
C ALA A 306 14.51 -2.55 -11.83
N ALA A 307 14.07 -1.48 -12.48
CA ALA A 307 14.92 -0.34 -12.80
C ALA A 307 15.41 0.37 -11.53
N GLU A 308 14.51 0.62 -10.57
CA GLU A 308 14.84 1.32 -9.33
C GLU A 308 15.76 0.47 -8.42
N LEU A 309 15.51 -0.83 -8.29
CA LEU A 309 16.39 -1.72 -7.52
C LEU A 309 17.81 -1.79 -8.11
N LYS A 310 17.95 -1.78 -9.45
CA LYS A 310 19.26 -1.69 -10.10
C LYS A 310 19.96 -0.37 -9.81
N ARG A 311 19.21 0.74 -9.82
CA ARG A 311 19.73 2.07 -9.48
C ARG A 311 20.28 2.10 -8.05
N ILE A 312 19.48 1.61 -7.08
CA ILE A 312 19.88 1.52 -5.67
C ILE A 312 21.11 0.62 -5.49
N ALA A 313 21.18 -0.51 -6.19
CA ALA A 313 22.33 -1.41 -6.12
C ALA A 313 23.61 -0.76 -6.64
N CYS A 314 23.54 0.02 -7.73
CA CYS A 314 24.67 0.80 -8.24
C CYS A 314 25.12 1.88 -7.26
N ASP A 315 24.19 2.58 -6.61
CA ASP A 315 24.53 3.62 -5.63
C ASP A 315 25.21 3.04 -4.39
N MET A 316 24.84 1.83 -3.97
CA MET A 316 25.49 1.13 -2.85
C MET A 316 26.92 0.65 -3.15
N GLN A 317 27.32 0.61 -4.42
CA GLN A 317 28.65 0.18 -4.86
C GLN A 317 29.63 1.35 -5.07
N ARG A 318 29.15 2.59 -4.96
CA ARG A 318 29.95 3.82 -5.06
C ARG A 318 30.35 4.31 -3.67
#